data_AF-A0AB36B8I2-F1
#
_entry.id   AF-A0AB36B8I2-F1
#
_cell.length_a   1.000
_cell.length_b   1.000
_cell.length_c   1.000
_cell.angle_alpha   90.00
_cell.angle_beta   90.00
_cell.angle_gamma   90.00
#
_symmetry.space_group_name_H-M   'P 1'
#
loop_
_entity.id
_entity.type
_entity.pdbx_description
1 polymer ?
#
loop_
_entity_poly.entity_id
_entity_poly.type
_entity_poly.pdbx_seq_one_letter_code
_entity_poly.pdbx_strand_id
1 'polypeptide(L)'
;MQYEERIQHLEQENAFLKAELRKRGYFYLSANEKLSTIDKIEIYLSYFRGRPDVYAERYFSKKHQKFGWNPACDRSFQAGCKKGKIKNYCSICPISQFPSLDGVILKHHFTGKLTCEGIGIYPLLTDNTCYLLAMDFDEDNWFDDMLSVYKIALRYDIYPLMERSSSGHGGHLWLFFEIPVKALKARKLGSLLIQEAMEGNKNLNFDSFDRMFPNQDYLPQGGFGNLIALPLRHDAYLKGNSSFINDLQQVIDHPIEYLASLPKLQGQQLDQILNSYYKNDYFFDQQQMGLSLDTNTKYSKQMYGLENTMLCIEKKELNLYTLSVLKRLGSMYNLEYFLKQKLKKPIYRETTPRVLSYYEEDDRYLYLPRGQKYKLQEIFPEAEIQLEAQVTKGQVIDIAFTGELRQNQQEAVNTLMQYDMGIMKAVPGFGKTVMALYMIAQRTVSTLVIVPNKEIQKQWEQRIHEFLTIPPGKSKRDSYIGIYNGSKKKLRGHLDIAVAASLANLEDIAVTLKEYGMIIVDECHHAASDTFSRVLRNVNARYIWLFGNSQKKRRVGENHAYVLRSYPL
;
A
#
# COMPACT_ATOMS: atom_id res chain seq x y z
N MET A 1 -3.78 2.67 -65.25
CA MET A 1 -2.70 1.73 -64.88
C MET A 1 -1.65 2.33 -63.96
N GLN A 2 -0.64 3.09 -64.41
CA GLN A 2 0.49 3.47 -63.54
C GLN A 2 0.12 4.37 -62.34
N TYR A 3 -0.87 5.25 -62.49
CA TYR A 3 -1.39 6.07 -61.39
C TYR A 3 -2.28 5.28 -60.42
N GLU A 4 -3.07 4.32 -60.91
CA GLU A 4 -3.93 3.48 -60.06
C GLU A 4 -3.09 2.52 -59.20
N GLU A 5 -2.06 1.91 -59.78
CA GLU A 5 -1.09 1.11 -59.04
C GLU A 5 -0.35 1.93 -57.99
N ARG A 6 0.01 3.18 -58.31
CA ARG A 6 0.66 4.09 -57.35
C ARG A 6 -0.29 4.49 -56.21
N ILE A 7 -1.57 4.75 -56.52
CA ILE A 7 -2.60 5.04 -55.50
C ILE A 7 -2.77 3.84 -54.59
N GLN A 8 -2.93 2.64 -55.15
CA GLN A 8 -3.11 1.42 -54.37
C GLN A 8 -1.90 1.12 -53.47
N HIS A 9 -0.67 1.31 -53.99
CA HIS A 9 0.54 1.19 -53.19
C HIS A 9 0.57 2.20 -52.04
N LEU A 10 0.26 3.47 -52.30
CA LEU A 10 0.22 4.52 -51.27
C LEU A 10 -0.87 4.27 -50.23
N GLU A 11 -2.03 3.72 -50.62
CA GLU A 11 -3.10 3.32 -49.70
C GLU A 11 -2.66 2.17 -48.79
N GLN A 12 -1.98 1.16 -49.34
CA GLN A 12 -1.41 0.05 -48.57
C GLN A 12 -0.32 0.52 -47.59
N GLU A 13 0.61 1.37 -48.06
CA GLU A 13 1.66 1.96 -47.24
C GLU A 13 1.07 2.83 -46.12
N ASN A 14 0.07 3.65 -46.44
CA ASN A 14 -0.64 4.47 -45.45
C ASN A 14 -1.37 3.61 -44.41
N ALA A 15 -2.01 2.51 -44.84
CA ALA A 15 -2.66 1.55 -43.94
C ALA A 15 -1.63 0.87 -43.01
N PHE A 16 -0.47 0.48 -43.55
CA PHE A 16 0.63 -0.11 -42.76
C PHE A 16 1.18 0.89 -41.73
N LEU A 17 1.47 2.13 -42.14
CA LEU A 17 1.97 3.17 -41.24
C LEU A 17 0.95 3.51 -40.15
N LYS A 18 -0.33 3.60 -40.49
CA LYS A 18 -1.42 3.78 -39.51
C LYS A 18 -1.49 2.61 -38.53
N ALA A 19 -1.32 1.38 -38.99
CA ALA A 19 -1.30 0.21 -38.11
C ALA A 19 -0.10 0.22 -37.16
N GLU A 20 1.09 0.61 -37.64
CA GLU A 20 2.29 0.68 -36.81
C GLU A 20 2.24 1.83 -35.79
N LEU A 21 1.66 2.97 -36.18
CA LEU A 21 1.41 4.09 -35.29
C LEU A 21 0.37 3.74 -34.21
N ARG A 22 -0.67 2.96 -34.57
CA ARG A 22 -1.65 2.44 -33.61
C ARG A 22 -1.01 1.59 -32.52
N LYS A 23 -0.07 0.69 -32.85
CA LYS A 23 0.67 -0.10 -31.85
C LYS A 23 1.41 0.76 -30.82
N ARG A 24 1.73 2.01 -31.17
CA ARG A 24 2.38 2.99 -30.30
C ARG A 24 1.38 3.96 -29.64
N GLY A 25 0.09 3.74 -29.83
CA GLY A 25 -0.98 4.55 -29.26
C GLY A 25 -1.35 5.80 -30.07
N TYR A 26 -0.83 5.96 -31.29
CA TYR A 26 -1.17 7.09 -32.15
C TYR A 26 -2.31 6.74 -33.10
N PHE A 27 -3.42 7.48 -32.97
CA PHE A 27 -4.61 7.31 -33.80
C PHE A 27 -4.82 8.53 -34.69
N TYR A 28 -4.92 8.30 -36.00
CA TYR A 28 -5.20 9.34 -36.99
C TYR A 28 -6.67 9.34 -37.35
N LEU A 29 -7.28 10.51 -37.26
CA LEU A 29 -8.62 10.77 -37.78
C LEU A 29 -8.51 11.20 -39.24
N SER A 30 -9.43 10.76 -40.09
CA SER A 30 -9.59 11.31 -41.43
C SER A 30 -9.94 12.80 -41.29
N ALA A 31 -9.21 13.67 -41.99
CA ALA A 31 -9.31 15.14 -41.88
C ALA A 31 -10.69 15.74 -42.25
N ASN A 32 -11.67 14.92 -42.64
CA ASN A 32 -12.92 15.36 -43.26
C ASN A 32 -14.20 15.14 -42.42
N GLU A 33 -14.13 14.53 -41.23
CA GLU A 33 -15.33 14.31 -40.39
C GLU A 33 -15.26 15.14 -39.10
N LYS A 34 -15.77 16.37 -39.15
CA LYS A 34 -16.03 17.15 -37.92
C LYS A 34 -17.27 16.58 -37.23
N LEU A 35 -17.08 15.97 -36.07
CA LEU A 35 -18.17 15.49 -35.23
C LEU A 35 -19.13 16.63 -34.87
N SER A 36 -20.43 16.38 -34.94
CA SER A 36 -21.43 17.36 -34.47
C SER A 36 -21.35 17.52 -32.94
N THR A 37 -21.99 18.56 -32.40
CA THR A 37 -22.04 18.74 -30.94
C THR A 37 -22.72 17.56 -30.25
N ILE A 38 -23.72 16.96 -30.89
CA ILE A 38 -24.47 15.81 -30.37
C ILE A 38 -23.56 14.58 -30.36
N ASP A 39 -22.89 14.29 -31.48
CA ASP A 39 -21.97 13.14 -31.58
C ASP A 39 -20.86 13.21 -30.54
N LYS A 40 -20.31 14.42 -30.32
CA LYS A 40 -19.27 14.63 -29.30
C LYS A 40 -19.75 14.28 -27.89
N ILE A 41 -20.96 14.68 -27.54
CA ILE A 41 -21.57 14.39 -26.24
C ILE A 41 -21.83 12.89 -26.10
N GLU A 42 -22.39 12.26 -27.13
CA GLU A 42 -22.69 10.82 -27.13
C GLU A 42 -21.42 9.97 -27.01
N ILE A 43 -20.37 10.32 -27.76
CA ILE A 43 -19.06 9.67 -27.67
C ILE A 43 -18.52 9.82 -26.26
N TYR A 44 -18.52 11.02 -25.69
CA TYR A 44 -18.02 11.25 -24.34
C TYR A 44 -18.78 10.42 -23.29
N LEU A 45 -20.11 10.43 -23.34
CA LEU A 45 -20.98 9.58 -22.51
C LEU A 45 -20.80 8.09 -22.81
N SER A 46 -20.21 7.71 -23.94
CA SER A 46 -19.92 6.31 -24.24
C SER A 46 -18.71 5.77 -23.49
N TYR A 47 -17.76 6.64 -23.15
CA TYR A 47 -16.51 6.31 -22.46
C TYR A 47 -16.62 6.58 -20.96
N PHE A 48 -17.05 7.78 -20.56
CA PHE A 48 -17.15 8.19 -19.16
C PHE A 48 -18.48 7.77 -18.52
N ARG A 49 -18.76 6.46 -18.58
CA ARG A 49 -19.99 5.85 -18.06
C ARG A 49 -19.84 5.49 -16.58
N GLY A 50 -20.67 6.10 -15.76
CA GLY A 50 -20.89 5.70 -14.37
C GLY A 50 -22.33 5.24 -14.14
N ARG A 51 -22.79 5.40 -12.90
CA ARG A 51 -24.19 5.18 -12.54
C ARG A 51 -25.14 6.04 -13.37
N PRO A 52 -26.19 5.46 -13.96
CA PRO A 52 -27.15 6.23 -14.75
C PRO A 52 -28.13 7.02 -13.88
N ASP A 53 -28.28 6.64 -12.60
CA ASP A 53 -29.29 7.17 -11.68
C ASP A 53 -28.78 8.29 -10.76
N VAL A 54 -27.49 8.67 -10.84
CA VAL A 54 -26.91 9.75 -10.05
C VAL A 54 -25.56 10.21 -10.60
N TYR A 55 -25.29 11.51 -10.55
CA TYR A 55 -23.95 12.09 -10.73
C TYR A 55 -23.54 12.97 -9.54
N ALA A 56 -22.29 13.43 -9.53
CA ALA A 56 -21.73 14.25 -8.47
C ALA A 56 -21.48 15.69 -8.92
N GLU A 57 -21.76 16.65 -8.04
CA GLU A 57 -21.46 18.07 -8.21
C GLU A 57 -20.38 18.51 -7.23
N ARG A 58 -19.42 19.28 -7.74
CA ARG A 58 -18.39 19.94 -6.94
C ARG A 58 -18.94 21.26 -6.39
N TYR A 59 -18.61 21.56 -5.15
CA TYR A 59 -18.96 22.82 -4.50
C TYR A 59 -17.77 23.38 -3.72
N PHE A 60 -17.76 24.69 -3.50
CA PHE A 60 -16.81 25.34 -2.60
C PHE A 60 -17.44 25.57 -1.22
N SER A 61 -16.84 25.02 -0.17
CA SER A 61 -17.27 25.25 1.21
C SER A 61 -16.64 26.52 1.75
N LYS A 62 -17.41 27.61 1.81
CA LYS A 62 -16.95 28.87 2.44
C LYS A 62 -16.53 28.69 3.91
N LYS A 63 -17.18 27.78 4.64
CA LYS A 63 -16.87 27.50 6.06
C LYS A 63 -15.50 26.85 6.24
N HIS A 64 -15.15 25.90 5.38
CA HIS A 64 -13.92 25.12 5.50
C HIS A 64 -12.83 25.55 4.52
N GLN A 65 -13.08 26.59 3.71
CA GLN A 65 -12.20 27.09 2.65
C GLN A 65 -11.63 25.98 1.77
N LYS A 66 -12.48 24.97 1.46
CA LYS A 66 -12.10 23.80 0.68
C LYS A 66 -13.19 23.38 -0.27
N PHE A 67 -12.80 22.75 -1.37
CA PHE A 67 -13.74 22.10 -2.28
C PHE A 67 -14.26 20.79 -1.68
N GLY A 68 -15.49 20.46 -2.02
CA GLY A 68 -16.12 19.19 -1.68
C GLY A 68 -17.01 18.69 -2.81
N TRP A 69 -17.51 17.48 -2.65
CA TRP A 69 -18.40 16.83 -3.60
C TRP A 69 -19.69 16.38 -2.92
N ASN A 70 -20.79 16.46 -3.64
CA ASN A 70 -22.09 15.93 -3.21
C ASN A 70 -22.78 15.24 -4.39
N PRO A 71 -23.66 14.26 -4.14
CA PRO A 71 -24.58 13.82 -5.19
C PRO A 71 -25.47 15.01 -5.61
N ALA A 72 -25.62 15.16 -6.92
CA ALA A 72 -26.56 16.10 -7.54
C ALA A 72 -27.97 15.74 -7.09
N CYS A 73 -28.80 16.72 -6.74
CA CYS A 73 -30.17 16.43 -6.26
C CYS A 73 -31.09 17.63 -6.50
N ASP A 74 -32.19 17.42 -7.23
CA ASP A 74 -33.15 18.46 -7.58
C ASP A 74 -33.88 19.02 -6.35
N ARG A 75 -33.96 18.22 -5.29
CA ARG A 75 -34.57 18.55 -3.99
C ARG A 75 -33.54 18.99 -2.94
N SER A 76 -32.31 19.27 -3.36
CA SER A 76 -31.26 19.76 -2.48
C SER A 76 -31.71 21.06 -1.79
N PHE A 77 -31.56 21.12 -0.47
CA PHE A 77 -31.94 22.27 0.38
C PHE A 77 -33.44 22.63 0.42
N GLN A 78 -34.33 21.80 -0.14
CA GLN A 78 -35.78 21.97 0.03
C GLN A 78 -36.26 21.54 1.43
N ALA A 79 -37.52 21.85 1.78
CA ALA A 79 -38.13 21.43 3.05
C ALA A 79 -38.07 19.91 3.21
N GLY A 80 -37.58 19.43 4.37
CA GLY A 80 -37.32 18.01 4.63
C GLY A 80 -35.91 17.54 4.26
N CYS A 81 -35.15 18.33 3.50
CA CYS A 81 -33.76 18.04 3.19
C CYS A 81 -32.89 18.26 4.43
N LYS A 82 -32.07 17.25 4.78
CA LYS A 82 -31.13 17.33 5.90
C LYS A 82 -29.67 17.56 5.44
N LYS A 83 -29.45 17.85 4.16
CA LYS A 83 -28.13 18.16 3.60
C LYS A 83 -27.53 19.36 4.34
N GLY A 84 -26.28 19.24 4.80
CA GLY A 84 -25.61 20.25 5.63
C GLY A 84 -25.81 20.12 7.15
N LYS A 85 -26.67 19.20 7.62
CA LYS A 85 -26.78 18.83 9.05
C LYS A 85 -25.85 17.65 9.36
N ILE A 86 -25.25 17.63 10.56
CA ILE A 86 -24.27 16.60 10.97
C ILE A 86 -24.95 15.20 10.95
N LYS A 87 -24.33 14.23 10.26
CA LYS A 87 -24.71 12.79 10.13
C LYS A 87 -25.97 12.44 9.30
N ASN A 88 -26.25 13.09 8.17
CA ASN A 88 -27.28 12.58 7.23
C ASN A 88 -26.69 12.30 5.84
N TYR A 89 -26.75 11.04 5.42
CA TYR A 89 -26.30 10.60 4.10
C TYR A 89 -27.42 10.79 3.08
N CYS A 90 -27.12 11.47 1.97
CA CYS A 90 -28.09 11.64 0.88
C CYS A 90 -28.63 10.29 0.37
N SER A 91 -27.86 9.21 0.47
CA SER A 91 -28.24 7.87 0.04
C SER A 91 -29.41 7.24 0.80
N ILE A 92 -29.74 7.73 1.99
CA ILE A 92 -30.91 7.29 2.78
C ILE A 92 -31.92 8.43 2.98
N CYS A 93 -31.82 9.49 2.18
CA CYS A 93 -32.70 10.64 2.29
C CYS A 93 -34.10 10.29 1.74
N PRO A 94 -35.19 10.47 2.50
CA PRO A 94 -36.54 10.08 2.06
C PRO A 94 -37.09 10.97 0.94
N ILE A 95 -36.51 12.16 0.75
CA ILE A 95 -36.94 13.12 -0.27
C ILE A 95 -35.93 13.29 -1.40
N SER A 96 -34.87 12.49 -1.47
CA SER A 96 -33.87 12.67 -2.53
C SER A 96 -34.46 12.40 -3.90
N GLN A 97 -34.09 13.24 -4.87
CA GLN A 97 -34.39 13.05 -6.28
C GLN A 97 -33.09 13.29 -7.04
N PHE A 98 -32.47 12.20 -7.47
CA PHE A 98 -31.16 12.23 -8.13
C PHE A 98 -31.36 12.28 -9.65
N PRO A 99 -30.89 13.33 -10.34
CA PRO A 99 -30.94 13.40 -11.79
C PRO A 99 -29.85 12.52 -12.42
N SER A 100 -30.12 12.04 -13.64
CA SER A 100 -29.11 11.41 -14.49
C SER A 100 -28.17 12.47 -15.09
N LEU A 101 -26.94 12.07 -15.42
CA LEU A 101 -26.06 12.93 -16.19
C LEU A 101 -26.52 12.96 -17.65
N ASP A 102 -26.85 14.14 -18.17
CA ASP A 102 -27.35 14.32 -19.53
C ASP A 102 -26.41 15.18 -20.40
N GLY A 103 -26.76 15.28 -21.69
CA GLY A 103 -25.99 16.06 -22.65
C GLY A 103 -26.02 17.58 -22.42
N VAL A 104 -27.06 18.11 -21.77
CA VAL A 104 -27.16 19.54 -21.47
C VAL A 104 -26.15 19.91 -20.38
N ILE A 105 -26.07 19.11 -19.32
CA ILE A 105 -25.09 19.26 -18.24
C ILE A 105 -23.68 19.15 -18.80
N LEU A 106 -23.40 18.17 -19.66
CA LEU A 106 -22.09 18.04 -20.30
C LEU A 106 -21.73 19.21 -21.21
N LYS A 107 -22.69 19.73 -21.99
CA LYS A 107 -22.49 20.94 -22.78
C LYS A 107 -22.09 22.12 -21.88
N HIS A 108 -22.71 22.27 -20.72
CA HIS A 108 -22.34 23.30 -19.75
C HIS A 108 -20.95 23.04 -19.12
N HIS A 109 -20.60 21.78 -18.86
CA HIS A 109 -19.27 21.38 -18.37
C HIS A 109 -18.16 21.77 -19.34
N PHE A 110 -18.36 21.60 -20.64
CA PHE A 110 -17.40 21.98 -21.68
C PHE A 110 -17.36 23.49 -21.95
N THR A 111 -18.47 24.22 -21.71
CA THR A 111 -18.60 25.64 -22.07
C THR A 111 -18.48 26.60 -20.88
N GLY A 112 -18.20 26.10 -19.67
CA GLY A 112 -18.05 26.91 -18.47
C GLY A 112 -19.38 27.52 -17.98
N LYS A 113 -20.51 26.90 -18.34
CA LYS A 113 -21.86 27.36 -17.97
C LYS A 113 -22.49 26.53 -16.84
N LEU A 114 -21.69 25.75 -16.13
CA LEU A 114 -22.14 25.01 -14.96
C LEU A 114 -22.54 25.98 -13.84
N THR A 115 -23.60 25.64 -13.13
CA THR A 115 -23.98 26.32 -11.88
C THR A 115 -23.18 25.82 -10.68
N CYS A 116 -22.51 24.68 -10.82
CA CYS A 116 -21.61 24.07 -9.85
C CYS A 116 -20.14 24.20 -10.27
N GLU A 117 -19.21 23.85 -9.38
CA GLU A 117 -17.76 23.98 -9.61
C GLU A 117 -17.18 22.85 -10.47
N GLY A 118 -18.01 21.91 -10.94
CA GLY A 118 -17.59 20.76 -11.74
C GLY A 118 -18.47 19.53 -11.54
N ILE A 119 -18.34 18.58 -12.47
CA ILE A 119 -19.11 17.35 -12.52
C ILE A 119 -18.22 16.14 -12.29
N GLY A 120 -18.75 15.12 -11.63
CA GLY A 120 -18.13 13.81 -11.45
C GLY A 120 -19.14 12.69 -11.60
N ILE A 121 -18.63 11.47 -11.73
CA ILE A 121 -19.43 10.25 -11.89
C ILE A 121 -19.10 9.23 -10.80
N TYR A 122 -20.02 8.30 -10.57
CA TYR A 122 -19.81 7.12 -9.74
C TYR A 122 -19.57 5.91 -10.65
N PRO A 123 -18.31 5.46 -10.87
CA PRO A 123 -18.00 4.41 -11.85
C PRO A 123 -18.45 3.00 -11.43
N LEU A 124 -18.73 2.77 -10.14
CA LEU A 124 -19.21 1.47 -9.65
C LEU A 124 -20.73 1.38 -9.75
N LEU A 125 -21.22 0.45 -10.56
CA LEU A 125 -22.65 0.19 -10.74
C LEU A 125 -23.22 -0.64 -9.60
N THR A 126 -24.56 -0.69 -9.51
CA THR A 126 -25.31 -1.38 -8.45
C THR A 126 -25.13 -2.89 -8.43
N ASP A 127 -24.77 -3.49 -9.56
CA ASP A 127 -24.48 -4.93 -9.73
C ASP A 127 -22.98 -5.28 -9.56
N ASN A 128 -22.18 -4.32 -9.07
CA ASN A 128 -20.74 -4.39 -8.86
C ASN A 128 -19.92 -4.50 -10.15
N THR A 129 -20.45 -3.99 -11.26
CA THR A 129 -19.71 -3.84 -12.53
C THR A 129 -19.29 -2.38 -12.77
N CYS A 130 -18.44 -2.15 -13.77
CA CYS A 130 -18.01 -0.84 -14.22
C CYS A 130 -17.69 -0.85 -15.72
N TYR A 131 -17.84 0.31 -16.37
CA TYR A 131 -17.47 0.53 -17.78
C TYR A 131 -16.06 1.09 -17.96
N LEU A 132 -15.43 1.50 -16.87
CA LEU A 132 -14.09 2.07 -16.89
C LEU A 132 -13.30 1.71 -15.64
N LEU A 133 -11.99 1.80 -15.76
CA LEU A 133 -11.03 1.84 -14.66
C LEU A 133 -10.17 3.09 -14.85
N ALA A 134 -10.14 3.97 -13.86
CA ALA A 134 -9.18 5.07 -13.83
C ALA A 134 -8.09 4.79 -12.81
N MET A 135 -6.84 4.95 -13.18
CA MET A 135 -5.70 4.92 -12.27
C MET A 135 -5.22 6.35 -12.06
N ASP A 136 -5.21 6.81 -10.83
CA ASP A 136 -4.79 8.14 -10.42
C ASP A 136 -3.28 8.13 -10.09
N PHE A 137 -2.54 9.10 -10.62
CA PHE A 137 -1.12 9.31 -10.41
C PHE A 137 -0.93 10.75 -9.96
N ASP A 138 -0.33 10.97 -8.79
CA ASP A 138 0.05 12.30 -8.30
C ASP A 138 1.54 12.28 -7.92
N GLU A 139 2.05 13.40 -7.36
CA GLU A 139 3.43 13.60 -6.88
C GLU A 139 4.43 13.95 -7.99
N ASP A 140 5.69 14.19 -7.64
CA ASP A 140 6.67 14.85 -8.51
C ASP A 140 6.96 14.08 -9.82
N ASN A 141 6.77 12.75 -9.84
CA ASN A 141 7.02 11.89 -11.00
C ASN A 141 5.74 11.29 -11.62
N TRP A 142 4.57 11.88 -11.37
CA TRP A 142 3.27 11.33 -11.79
C TRP A 142 3.20 10.94 -13.27
N PHE A 143 3.83 11.71 -14.15
CA PHE A 143 3.78 11.48 -15.59
C PHE A 143 4.62 10.29 -16.02
N ASP A 144 5.84 10.15 -15.49
CA ASP A 144 6.72 9.03 -15.80
C ASP A 144 6.16 7.70 -15.28
N ASP A 145 5.54 7.73 -14.11
CA ASP A 145 4.84 6.60 -13.52
C ASP A 145 3.62 6.19 -14.37
N MET A 146 2.79 7.17 -14.73
CA MET A 146 1.65 6.94 -15.62
C MET A 146 2.08 6.41 -16.99
N LEU A 147 3.14 6.99 -17.58
CA LEU A 147 3.68 6.60 -18.88
C LEU A 147 4.25 5.18 -18.86
N SER A 148 4.83 4.77 -17.73
CA SER A 148 5.32 3.40 -17.54
C SER A 148 4.18 2.39 -17.62
N VAL A 149 3.07 2.66 -16.91
CA VAL A 149 1.86 1.81 -16.95
C VAL A 149 1.19 1.86 -18.32
N TYR A 150 1.13 3.03 -18.96
CA TYR A 150 0.64 3.21 -20.33
C TYR A 150 1.39 2.31 -21.33
N LYS A 151 2.73 2.31 -21.26
CA LYS A 151 3.57 1.47 -22.14
C LYS A 151 3.36 -0.02 -21.92
N ILE A 152 3.14 -0.46 -20.68
CA ILE A 152 2.78 -1.87 -20.41
C ILE A 152 1.41 -2.19 -21.00
N ALA A 153 0.41 -1.32 -20.80
CA ALA A 153 -0.93 -1.52 -21.36
C ALA A 153 -0.90 -1.72 -22.89
N LEU A 154 -0.10 -0.91 -23.60
CA LEU A 154 0.07 -1.08 -25.05
C LEU A 154 0.63 -2.45 -25.45
N ARG A 155 1.48 -3.08 -24.63
CA ARG A 155 2.00 -4.45 -24.90
C ARG A 155 0.92 -5.52 -24.83
N TYR A 156 -0.17 -5.25 -24.13
CA TYR A 156 -1.35 -6.12 -24.03
C TYR A 156 -2.45 -5.76 -25.04
N ASP A 157 -2.14 -4.90 -26.02
CA ASP A 157 -3.12 -4.33 -26.95
C ASP A 157 -4.28 -3.63 -26.21
N ILE A 158 -3.95 -2.97 -25.09
CA ILE A 158 -4.86 -2.11 -24.35
C ILE A 158 -4.46 -0.66 -24.64
N TYR A 159 -5.44 0.17 -25.00
CA TYR A 159 -5.22 1.54 -25.44
C TYR A 159 -5.82 2.53 -24.45
N PRO A 160 -5.15 2.78 -23.31
CA PRO A 160 -5.66 3.70 -22.31
C PRO A 160 -5.54 5.16 -22.76
N LEU A 161 -6.35 6.02 -22.13
CA LEU A 161 -6.31 7.47 -22.31
C LEU A 161 -5.54 8.11 -21.15
N MET A 162 -4.58 8.98 -21.45
CA MET A 162 -3.88 9.79 -20.45
C MET A 162 -4.56 11.15 -20.30
N GLU A 163 -4.86 11.55 -19.06
CA GLU A 163 -5.39 12.87 -18.71
C GLU A 163 -4.48 13.55 -17.70
N ARG A 164 -4.14 14.82 -17.92
CA ARG A 164 -3.56 15.68 -16.89
C ARG A 164 -4.67 16.19 -15.98
N SER A 165 -4.48 16.08 -14.67
CA SER A 165 -5.48 16.44 -13.66
C SER A 165 -5.85 17.93 -13.68
N SER A 166 -6.92 18.29 -12.97
CA SER A 166 -7.36 19.70 -12.87
C SER A 166 -6.36 20.60 -12.13
N SER A 167 -5.49 20.05 -11.28
CA SER A 167 -4.43 20.79 -10.57
C SER A 167 -3.16 20.93 -11.41
N GLY A 168 -2.95 20.07 -12.41
CA GLY A 168 -1.72 19.97 -13.20
C GLY A 168 -0.56 19.23 -12.51
N HIS A 169 -0.74 18.79 -11.26
CA HIS A 169 0.29 18.13 -10.44
C HIS A 169 0.05 16.61 -10.33
N GLY A 170 -0.66 16.05 -11.32
CA GLY A 170 -1.09 14.66 -11.36
C GLY A 170 -1.83 14.37 -12.65
N GLY A 171 -2.31 13.14 -12.79
CA GLY A 171 -3.04 12.68 -13.96
C GLY A 171 -3.76 11.36 -13.74
N HIS A 172 -4.65 11.04 -14.66
CA HIS A 172 -5.40 9.79 -14.65
C HIS A 172 -5.14 9.00 -15.93
N LEU A 173 -4.89 7.70 -15.77
CA LEU A 173 -4.86 6.72 -16.86
C LEU A 173 -6.20 5.99 -16.92
N TRP A 174 -6.96 6.22 -17.98
CA TRP A 174 -8.31 5.66 -18.15
C TRP A 174 -8.29 4.45 -19.06
N LEU A 175 -8.84 3.35 -18.58
CA LEU A 175 -9.13 2.16 -19.37
C LEU A 175 -10.65 2.04 -19.51
N PHE A 176 -11.12 1.72 -20.70
CA PHE A 176 -12.53 1.65 -21.01
C PHE A 176 -12.91 0.26 -21.49
N PHE A 177 -14.05 -0.25 -21.05
CA PHE A 177 -14.57 -1.56 -21.41
C PHE A 177 -15.76 -1.41 -22.34
N GLU A 178 -15.86 -2.29 -23.34
CA GLU A 178 -16.96 -2.27 -24.31
C GLU A 178 -18.31 -2.57 -23.64
N ILE A 179 -18.29 -3.57 -22.76
CA ILE A 179 -19.41 -4.01 -21.93
C ILE A 179 -19.02 -3.86 -20.45
N PRO A 180 -19.99 -3.74 -19.51
CA PRO A 180 -19.65 -3.59 -18.11
C PRO A 180 -19.01 -4.87 -17.59
N VAL A 181 -17.83 -4.75 -16.97
CA VAL A 181 -17.09 -5.87 -16.37
C VAL A 181 -17.16 -5.80 -14.86
N LYS A 182 -16.99 -6.92 -14.15
CA LYS A 182 -16.92 -6.91 -12.68
C LYS A 182 -15.79 -6.00 -12.22
N ALA A 183 -16.06 -5.10 -11.28
CA ALA A 183 -15.07 -4.16 -10.75
C ALA A 183 -13.82 -4.88 -10.21
N LEU A 184 -14.00 -6.07 -9.62
CA LEU A 184 -12.92 -6.98 -9.24
C LEU A 184 -11.98 -7.31 -10.40
N LYS A 185 -12.50 -7.65 -11.58
CA LYS A 185 -11.68 -7.98 -12.77
C LYS A 185 -10.94 -6.75 -13.28
N ALA A 186 -11.62 -5.61 -13.37
CA ALA A 186 -11.00 -4.34 -13.77
C ALA A 186 -9.83 -3.98 -12.84
N ARG A 187 -10.03 -4.03 -11.52
CA ARG A 187 -8.97 -3.73 -10.54
C ARG A 187 -7.83 -4.74 -10.53
N LYS A 188 -8.10 -6.01 -10.84
CA LYS A 188 -7.05 -7.01 -11.05
C LYS A 188 -6.19 -6.68 -12.27
N LEU A 189 -6.80 -6.27 -13.38
CA LEU A 189 -6.07 -5.79 -14.55
C LEU A 189 -5.21 -4.58 -14.18
N GLY A 190 -5.75 -3.62 -13.43
CA GLY A 190 -4.95 -2.47 -13.02
C GLY A 190 -3.77 -2.84 -12.12
N SER A 191 -3.99 -3.76 -11.18
CA SER A 191 -2.91 -4.28 -10.32
C SER A 191 -1.82 -4.98 -11.14
N LEU A 192 -2.21 -5.74 -12.17
CA LEU A 192 -1.29 -6.40 -13.10
C LEU A 192 -0.41 -5.38 -13.84
N LEU A 193 -1.04 -4.39 -14.48
CA LEU A 193 -0.32 -3.40 -15.29
C LEU A 193 0.68 -2.59 -14.46
N ILE A 194 0.30 -2.21 -13.23
CA ILE A 194 1.20 -1.52 -12.30
C ILE A 194 2.34 -2.46 -11.88
N GLN A 195 2.04 -3.71 -11.54
CA GLN A 195 3.07 -4.67 -11.10
C GLN A 195 4.14 -4.89 -12.17
N GLU A 196 3.75 -5.09 -13.42
CA GLU A 196 4.71 -5.24 -14.51
C GLU A 196 5.46 -3.95 -14.82
N ALA A 197 4.82 -2.78 -14.67
CA ALA A 197 5.50 -1.50 -14.84
C ALA A 197 6.63 -1.30 -13.79
N MET A 198 6.43 -1.77 -12.56
CA MET A 198 7.47 -1.73 -11.51
C MET A 198 8.69 -2.60 -11.82
N GLU A 199 8.53 -3.68 -12.59
CA GLU A 199 9.67 -4.51 -13.00
C GLU A 199 10.60 -3.75 -13.95
N GLY A 200 10.08 -2.72 -14.64
CA GLY A 200 10.79 -1.86 -15.58
C GLY A 200 11.19 -0.46 -15.05
N ASN A 201 10.67 -0.02 -13.90
CA ASN A 201 10.87 1.34 -13.38
C ASN A 201 11.13 1.35 -11.87
N LYS A 202 12.31 1.84 -11.42
CA LYS A 202 12.72 1.88 -10.01
C LYS A 202 11.90 2.83 -9.14
N ASN A 203 11.33 3.87 -9.76
CA ASN A 203 10.69 4.98 -9.06
C ASN A 203 9.22 4.69 -8.72
N LEU A 204 8.57 3.79 -9.45
CA LEU A 204 7.21 3.33 -9.16
C LEU A 204 7.18 2.60 -7.80
N ASN A 205 6.34 3.08 -6.89
CA ASN A 205 6.21 2.56 -5.53
C ASN A 205 4.85 1.88 -5.30
N PHE A 206 4.71 1.19 -4.16
CA PHE A 206 3.48 0.46 -3.84
C PHE A 206 2.29 1.38 -3.53
N ASP A 207 2.54 2.64 -3.20
CA ASP A 207 1.49 3.62 -2.90
C ASP A 207 0.68 3.99 -4.15
N SER A 208 1.23 3.76 -5.34
CA SER A 208 0.51 3.84 -6.62
C SER A 208 -0.56 2.74 -6.81
N PHE A 209 -0.49 1.60 -6.10
CA PHE A 209 -1.44 0.47 -6.27
C PHE A 209 -2.86 0.78 -5.80
N ASP A 210 -3.02 1.80 -4.94
CA ASP A 210 -4.30 2.07 -4.26
C ASP A 210 -5.15 3.15 -4.92
N ARG A 211 -4.66 3.75 -5.99
CA ARG A 211 -5.30 4.89 -6.65
C ARG A 211 -6.16 4.45 -7.84
N MET A 212 -7.03 3.46 -7.67
CA MET A 212 -7.93 2.99 -8.74
C MET A 212 -9.39 3.38 -8.51
N PHE A 213 -10.11 3.75 -9.57
CA PHE A 213 -11.55 3.99 -9.58
C PHE A 213 -12.26 3.06 -10.57
N PRO A 214 -13.20 2.21 -10.13
CA PRO A 214 -13.65 2.02 -8.75
C PRO A 214 -12.55 1.57 -7.78
N ASN A 215 -12.58 2.06 -6.54
CA ASN A 215 -11.61 1.70 -5.50
C ASN A 215 -11.99 0.44 -4.70
N GLN A 216 -13.16 -0.13 -4.99
CA GLN A 216 -13.76 -1.25 -4.26
C GLN A 216 -14.43 -2.20 -5.24
N ASP A 217 -14.40 -3.50 -4.91
CA ASP A 217 -14.94 -4.57 -5.76
C ASP A 217 -16.46 -4.68 -5.65
N TYR A 218 -17.03 -4.19 -4.55
CA TYR A 218 -18.44 -4.29 -4.22
C TYR A 218 -18.97 -2.96 -3.73
N LEU A 219 -20.21 -2.63 -4.11
CA LEU A 219 -20.88 -1.44 -3.66
C LEU A 219 -21.21 -1.54 -2.16
N PRO A 220 -20.85 -0.54 -1.33
CA PRO A 220 -21.25 -0.49 0.06
C PRO A 220 -22.77 -0.42 0.22
N GLN A 221 -23.29 -1.09 1.24
CA GLN A 221 -24.74 -1.10 1.49
C GLN A 221 -25.25 0.33 1.72
N GLY A 222 -26.20 0.77 0.91
CA GLY A 222 -26.78 2.12 1.00
C GLY A 222 -25.83 3.25 0.63
N GLY A 223 -24.77 2.99 -0.16
CA GLY A 223 -23.85 4.01 -0.67
C GLY A 223 -23.92 4.18 -2.20
N PHE A 224 -23.37 5.29 -2.71
CA PHE A 224 -23.26 5.53 -4.16
C PHE A 224 -22.02 4.92 -4.81
N GLY A 225 -21.04 4.55 -3.99
CA GLY A 225 -19.69 4.25 -4.44
C GLY A 225 -18.79 5.48 -4.32
N ASN A 226 -17.53 5.32 -4.72
CA ASN A 226 -16.59 6.44 -4.76
C ASN A 226 -16.77 7.19 -6.07
N LEU A 227 -16.56 8.50 -6.04
CA LEU A 227 -16.72 9.37 -7.21
C LEU A 227 -15.36 9.66 -7.85
N ILE A 228 -15.38 9.95 -9.15
CA ILE A 228 -14.25 10.52 -9.87
C ILE A 228 -14.72 11.74 -10.68
N ALA A 229 -13.92 12.79 -10.72
CA ALA A 229 -14.22 14.00 -11.49
C ALA A 229 -14.15 13.71 -12.99
N LEU A 230 -15.00 14.36 -13.78
CA LEU A 230 -14.94 14.25 -15.23
C LEU A 230 -13.87 15.19 -15.82
N PRO A 231 -13.08 14.72 -16.80
CA PRO A 231 -12.09 15.54 -17.48
C PRO A 231 -12.72 16.61 -18.39
N LEU A 232 -11.90 17.47 -18.99
CA LEU A 232 -12.28 18.55 -19.91
C LEU A 232 -13.18 19.62 -19.28
N ARG A 233 -13.03 19.87 -17.97
CA ARG A 233 -13.73 20.97 -17.30
C ARG A 233 -13.21 22.31 -17.82
N HIS A 234 -14.09 23.11 -18.43
CA HIS A 234 -13.76 24.37 -19.12
C HIS A 234 -12.65 25.20 -18.47
N ASP A 235 -12.81 25.60 -17.21
CA ASP A 235 -11.88 26.54 -16.56
C ASP A 235 -10.47 25.96 -16.31
N ALA A 236 -10.38 24.64 -16.13
CA ALA A 236 -9.10 23.94 -16.04
C ALA A 236 -8.51 23.70 -17.43
N TYR A 237 -9.37 23.34 -18.39
CA TYR A 237 -9.02 23.09 -19.78
C TYR A 237 -8.38 24.31 -20.46
N LEU A 238 -8.90 25.53 -20.22
CA LEU A 238 -8.29 26.77 -20.72
C LEU A 238 -6.85 27.01 -20.23
N LYS A 239 -6.44 26.36 -19.15
CA LYS A 239 -5.07 26.42 -18.59
C LYS A 239 -4.22 25.22 -19.02
N GLY A 240 -4.73 24.38 -19.93
CA GLY A 240 -4.14 23.10 -20.33
C GLY A 240 -4.34 21.97 -19.32
N ASN A 241 -5.04 22.18 -18.20
CA ASN A 241 -5.29 21.14 -17.19
C ASN A 241 -6.62 20.43 -17.46
N SER A 242 -6.92 19.34 -16.74
CA SER A 242 -8.09 18.50 -17.05
C SER A 242 -8.17 18.15 -18.54
N SER A 243 -7.02 17.88 -19.16
CA SER A 243 -6.86 17.78 -20.62
C SER A 243 -6.26 16.43 -20.97
N PHE A 244 -6.66 15.87 -22.10
CA PHE A 244 -6.02 14.66 -22.62
C PHE A 244 -4.63 15.01 -23.13
N ILE A 245 -3.66 14.12 -22.85
CA ILE A 245 -2.26 14.33 -23.20
C ILE A 245 -1.67 13.12 -23.92
N ASN A 246 -0.66 13.34 -24.74
CA ASN A 246 0.12 12.28 -25.38
C ASN A 246 1.32 11.84 -24.51
N ASP A 247 2.12 10.92 -25.04
CA ASP A 247 3.33 10.37 -24.39
C ASP A 247 4.50 11.36 -24.30
N LEU A 248 4.36 12.55 -24.90
CA LEU A 248 5.25 13.70 -24.76
C LEU A 248 4.67 14.78 -23.83
N GLN A 249 3.62 14.45 -23.07
CA GLN A 249 2.92 15.36 -22.15
C GLN A 249 2.24 16.57 -22.84
N GLN A 250 2.09 16.52 -24.16
CA GLN A 250 1.46 17.57 -24.93
C GLN A 250 -0.06 17.38 -24.93
N VAL A 251 -0.80 18.48 -24.85
CA VAL A 251 -2.27 18.46 -24.92
C VAL A 251 -2.69 17.98 -26.30
N ILE A 252 -3.65 17.06 -26.32
CA ILE A 252 -4.23 16.53 -27.55
C ILE A 252 -5.25 17.52 -28.10
N ASP A 253 -5.02 17.96 -29.32
CA ASP A 253 -5.99 18.72 -30.10
C ASP A 253 -7.18 17.84 -30.49
N HIS A 254 -8.39 18.42 -30.51
CA HIS A 254 -9.62 17.67 -30.81
C HIS A 254 -9.83 16.44 -29.89
N PRO A 255 -9.94 16.66 -28.55
CA PRO A 255 -9.90 15.58 -27.56
C PRO A 255 -11.02 14.55 -27.70
N ILE A 256 -12.20 14.95 -28.20
CA ILE A 256 -13.35 14.04 -28.35
C ILE A 256 -13.18 13.14 -29.57
N GLU A 257 -12.67 13.70 -30.66
CA GLU A 257 -12.36 12.94 -31.86
C GLU A 257 -11.24 11.92 -31.54
N TYR A 258 -10.20 12.32 -30.81
CA TYR A 258 -9.17 11.39 -30.32
C TYR A 258 -9.78 10.28 -29.44
N LEU A 259 -10.63 10.63 -28.49
CA LEU A 259 -11.34 9.66 -27.65
C LEU A 259 -12.16 8.66 -28.48
N ALA A 260 -12.82 9.12 -29.56
CA ALA A 260 -13.59 8.27 -30.45
C ALA A 260 -12.73 7.21 -31.17
N SER A 261 -11.45 7.53 -31.39
CA SER A 261 -10.52 6.64 -32.10
C SER A 261 -9.94 5.51 -31.24
N LEU A 262 -10.00 5.63 -29.91
CA LEU A 262 -9.47 4.64 -28.99
C LEU A 262 -10.38 3.40 -28.92
N PRO A 263 -9.89 2.17 -29.13
CA PRO A 263 -10.71 0.98 -28.95
C PRO A 263 -11.00 0.73 -27.47
N LYS A 264 -12.22 0.26 -27.16
CA LYS A 264 -12.59 -0.22 -25.82
C LYS A 264 -12.12 -1.67 -25.66
N LEU A 265 -11.69 -2.02 -24.45
CA LEU A 265 -11.25 -3.36 -24.10
C LEU A 265 -12.43 -4.34 -24.07
N GLN A 266 -12.29 -5.45 -24.80
CA GLN A 266 -13.29 -6.50 -24.84
C GLN A 266 -13.21 -7.40 -23.60
N GLY A 267 -14.37 -7.89 -23.12
CA GLY A 267 -14.42 -8.76 -21.94
C GLY A 267 -13.64 -10.07 -22.10
N GLN A 268 -13.61 -10.64 -23.32
CA GLN A 268 -12.86 -11.87 -23.61
C GLN A 268 -11.34 -11.65 -23.55
N GLN A 269 -10.85 -10.54 -24.10
CA GLN A 269 -9.43 -10.16 -24.03
C GLN A 269 -9.01 -9.95 -22.57
N LEU A 270 -9.83 -9.26 -21.77
CA LEU A 270 -9.60 -9.09 -20.33
C LEU A 270 -9.45 -10.44 -19.62
N ASP A 271 -10.34 -11.40 -19.89
CA ASP A 271 -10.30 -12.72 -19.25
C ASP A 271 -9.08 -13.55 -19.68
N GLN A 272 -8.65 -13.44 -20.94
CA GLN A 272 -7.42 -14.08 -21.42
C GLN A 272 -6.17 -13.54 -20.71
N ILE A 273 -6.06 -12.21 -20.59
CA ILE A 273 -4.95 -11.54 -19.90
C ILE A 273 -4.90 -12.01 -18.45
N LEU A 274 -6.03 -11.93 -17.72
CA LEU A 274 -6.08 -12.32 -16.31
C LEU A 274 -5.76 -13.80 -16.09
N ASN A 275 -6.25 -14.71 -16.93
CA ASN A 275 -6.01 -16.15 -16.78
C ASN A 275 -4.55 -16.54 -17.02
N SER A 276 -3.86 -15.85 -17.94
CA SER A 276 -2.42 -16.08 -18.16
C SER A 276 -1.59 -15.74 -16.93
N TYR A 277 -2.02 -14.73 -16.18
CA TYR A 277 -1.34 -14.23 -14.99
C TYR A 277 -1.64 -15.03 -13.73
N TYR A 278 -2.88 -15.52 -13.59
CA TYR A 278 -3.36 -16.23 -12.39
C TYR A 278 -2.59 -17.51 -12.04
N LYS A 279 -1.84 -18.10 -12.98
CA LYS A 279 -1.01 -19.28 -12.68
C LYS A 279 0.20 -18.97 -11.78
N ASN A 280 0.60 -17.71 -11.67
CA ASN A 280 1.83 -17.32 -10.96
C ASN A 280 1.59 -16.68 -9.57
N ASP A 281 0.34 -16.49 -9.17
CA ASP A 281 -0.03 -15.73 -7.97
C ASP A 281 -0.87 -16.61 -7.02
N TYR A 282 -0.25 -17.66 -6.49
CA TYR A 282 -0.87 -18.46 -5.44
C TYR A 282 -0.91 -17.66 -4.13
N PHE A 283 -2.08 -17.12 -3.81
CA PHE A 283 -2.42 -16.68 -2.46
C PHE A 283 -3.56 -17.47 -1.89
N PHE A 284 -3.39 -17.94 -0.64
CA PHE A 284 -4.31 -17.75 0.50
C PHE A 284 -3.70 -18.50 1.70
N ASP A 285 -2.73 -17.90 2.40
CA ASP A 285 -2.50 -18.20 3.84
C ASP A 285 -1.41 -17.34 4.55
N GLN A 286 -0.70 -16.45 3.85
CA GLN A 286 0.34 -15.61 4.48
C GLN A 286 -0.04 -14.12 4.42
N GLN A 287 0.24 -13.37 5.51
CA GLN A 287 0.03 -11.91 5.60
C GLN A 287 0.99 -11.11 4.69
N GLN A 288 2.07 -11.75 4.20
CA GLN A 288 3.03 -11.15 3.27
C GLN A 288 2.49 -11.15 1.84
N MET A 289 2.94 -10.20 1.01
CA MET A 289 2.74 -10.24 -0.44
C MET A 289 3.53 -11.39 -1.05
N GLY A 290 3.02 -11.94 -2.14
CA GLY A 290 3.48 -13.21 -2.69
C GLY A 290 4.69 -12.89 -3.52
N LEU A 291 5.77 -13.58 -3.23
CA LEU A 291 6.94 -13.53 -4.05
C LEU A 291 6.81 -14.68 -5.04
N SER A 292 6.29 -14.37 -6.22
CA SER A 292 6.43 -15.27 -7.36
C SER A 292 7.89 -15.18 -7.79
N LEU A 293 8.73 -16.05 -7.22
CA LEU A 293 10.14 -16.16 -7.59
C LEU A 293 10.18 -17.01 -8.86
N ASP A 294 10.26 -16.37 -10.02
CA ASP A 294 10.47 -17.10 -11.28
C ASP A 294 11.89 -17.68 -11.27
N THR A 295 12.00 -19.01 -11.40
CA THR A 295 13.26 -19.75 -11.33
C THR A 295 14.22 -19.45 -12.48
N ASN A 296 13.75 -18.79 -13.55
CA ASN A 296 14.59 -18.37 -14.68
C ASN A 296 15.11 -16.93 -14.55
N THR A 297 14.66 -16.16 -13.55
CA THR A 297 15.01 -14.74 -13.46
C THR A 297 16.35 -14.53 -12.77
N LYS A 298 17.23 -13.75 -13.40
CA LYS A 298 18.56 -13.44 -12.86
C LYS A 298 18.46 -12.33 -11.81
N TYR A 299 18.50 -12.71 -10.54
CA TYR A 299 18.72 -11.76 -9.44
C TYR A 299 20.13 -11.18 -9.47
N SER A 300 20.31 -10.05 -8.79
CA SER A 300 21.65 -9.53 -8.51
C SER A 300 22.42 -10.54 -7.66
N LYS A 301 23.61 -10.91 -8.14
CA LYS A 301 24.46 -11.90 -7.48
C LYS A 301 25.14 -11.38 -6.21
N GLN A 302 25.22 -10.07 -6.06
CA GLN A 302 25.88 -9.42 -4.94
C GLN A 302 24.98 -8.35 -4.36
N MET A 303 24.87 -8.32 -3.04
CA MET A 303 24.15 -7.29 -2.31
C MET A 303 25.01 -6.82 -1.14
N TYR A 304 25.37 -5.55 -1.15
CA TYR A 304 26.17 -4.91 -0.11
C TYR A 304 25.29 -3.98 0.72
N GLY A 305 25.66 -3.79 1.98
CA GLY A 305 24.88 -2.93 2.84
C GLY A 305 25.36 -2.86 4.28
N LEU A 306 24.53 -2.24 5.11
CA LEU A 306 24.73 -2.10 6.55
C LEU A 306 23.56 -2.73 7.29
N GLU A 307 23.83 -3.34 8.45
CA GLU A 307 22.81 -3.75 9.41
C GLU A 307 22.90 -2.84 10.63
N ASN A 308 21.92 -1.95 10.79
CA ASN A 308 21.81 -1.04 11.93
C ASN A 308 20.44 -1.20 12.62
N THR A 309 19.62 -0.15 12.73
CA THR A 309 18.20 -0.26 13.09
C THR A 309 17.37 -0.88 11.94
N MET A 310 17.85 -0.77 10.71
CA MET A 310 17.27 -1.31 9.47
C MET A 310 18.33 -2.14 8.72
N LEU A 311 17.92 -2.84 7.67
CA LEU A 311 18.83 -3.40 6.67
C LEU A 311 18.97 -2.37 5.55
N CYS A 312 20.12 -1.71 5.47
CA CYS A 312 20.43 -0.70 4.46
C CYS A 312 21.10 -1.37 3.28
N ILE A 313 20.35 -1.72 2.23
CA ILE A 313 20.87 -2.41 1.04
C ILE A 313 21.23 -1.36 -0.02
N GLU A 314 22.47 -1.37 -0.50
CA GLU A 314 22.95 -0.41 -1.50
C GLU A 314 22.33 -0.70 -2.87
N LYS A 315 21.74 0.32 -3.50
CA LYS A 315 20.99 0.20 -4.76
C LYS A 315 21.86 -0.02 -6.00
N LYS A 316 23.16 0.29 -5.89
CA LYS A 316 24.10 0.34 -7.02
C LYS A 316 24.19 -0.99 -7.77
N GLU A 317 24.31 -2.10 -7.05
CA GLU A 317 24.46 -3.44 -7.62
C GLU A 317 23.11 -4.14 -7.87
N LEU A 318 21.99 -3.46 -7.57
CA LEU A 318 20.65 -4.03 -7.70
C LEU A 318 20.08 -3.79 -9.11
N ASN A 319 19.71 -4.90 -9.76
CA ASN A 319 18.82 -4.86 -10.91
C ASN A 319 17.38 -4.55 -10.46
N LEU A 320 16.54 -4.16 -11.43
CA LEU A 320 15.16 -3.73 -11.19
C LEU A 320 14.32 -4.79 -10.48
N TYR A 321 14.46 -6.04 -10.92
CA TYR A 321 13.70 -7.15 -10.39
C TYR A 321 14.06 -7.45 -8.93
N THR A 322 15.36 -7.46 -8.62
CA THR A 322 15.86 -7.64 -7.24
C THR A 322 15.35 -6.51 -6.34
N LEU A 323 15.42 -5.25 -6.80
CA LEU A 323 14.90 -4.10 -6.06
C LEU A 323 13.39 -4.25 -5.80
N SER A 324 12.60 -4.66 -6.80
CA SER A 324 11.16 -4.88 -6.66
C SER A 324 10.83 -5.96 -5.62
N VAL A 325 11.55 -7.09 -5.66
CA VAL A 325 11.38 -8.17 -4.67
C VAL A 325 11.76 -7.71 -3.26
N LEU A 326 12.82 -6.91 -3.10
CA LEU A 326 13.19 -6.32 -1.82
C LEU A 326 12.13 -5.35 -1.29
N LYS A 327 11.58 -4.48 -2.16
CA LYS A 327 10.45 -3.60 -1.79
C LYS A 327 9.25 -4.43 -1.33
N ARG A 328 8.90 -5.52 -2.03
CA ARG A 328 7.84 -6.46 -1.61
C ARG A 328 8.13 -7.11 -0.26
N LEU A 329 9.39 -7.47 0.01
CA LEU A 329 9.81 -8.05 1.29
C LEU A 329 9.58 -7.09 2.46
N GLY A 330 9.73 -5.79 2.22
CA GLY A 330 9.41 -4.71 3.16
C GLY A 330 7.94 -4.31 3.22
N SER A 331 7.05 -4.97 2.47
CA SER A 331 5.63 -4.63 2.38
C SER A 331 4.72 -5.79 2.80
N MET A 332 3.50 -5.47 3.25
CA MET A 332 2.49 -6.47 3.56
C MET A 332 1.09 -6.02 3.18
N TYR A 333 0.18 -6.98 3.04
CA TYR A 333 -1.23 -6.67 2.83
C TYR A 333 -1.88 -6.12 4.11
N ASN A 334 -2.64 -5.04 3.98
CA ASN A 334 -3.44 -4.51 5.07
C ASN A 334 -4.69 -5.37 5.28
N LEU A 335 -4.71 -6.19 6.33
CA LEU A 335 -5.87 -7.04 6.63
C LEU A 335 -7.16 -6.24 6.84
N GLU A 336 -7.08 -5.02 7.39
CA GLU A 336 -8.24 -4.16 7.59
C GLU A 336 -8.90 -3.78 6.26
N TYR A 337 -8.11 -3.53 5.22
CA TYR A 337 -8.60 -3.27 3.87
C TYR A 337 -9.50 -4.42 3.38
N PHE A 338 -8.97 -5.65 3.43
CA PHE A 338 -9.69 -6.83 2.95
C PHE A 338 -10.92 -7.16 3.80
N LEU A 339 -10.85 -6.92 5.12
CA LEU A 339 -12.00 -7.07 6.02
C LEU A 339 -13.10 -6.06 5.68
N LYS A 340 -12.77 -4.78 5.50
CA LYS A 340 -13.74 -3.76 5.09
C LYS A 340 -14.36 -4.09 3.73
N GLN A 341 -13.55 -4.59 2.80
CA GLN A 341 -14.02 -5.01 1.48
C GLN A 341 -15.03 -6.16 1.56
N LYS A 342 -14.72 -7.22 2.33
CA LYS A 342 -15.66 -8.35 2.58
C LYS A 342 -16.95 -7.89 3.25
N LEU A 343 -16.84 -6.96 4.20
CA LEU A 343 -17.97 -6.38 4.92
C LEU A 343 -18.71 -5.29 4.13
N LYS A 344 -18.30 -4.99 2.89
CA LYS A 344 -18.86 -3.92 2.05
C LYS A 344 -18.91 -2.57 2.78
N LYS A 345 -17.87 -2.26 3.56
CA LYS A 345 -17.70 -0.98 4.27
C LYS A 345 -16.91 0.02 3.40
N PRO A 346 -17.11 1.33 3.60
CA PRO A 346 -16.29 2.35 2.94
C PRO A 346 -14.80 2.17 3.22
N ILE A 347 -13.99 2.37 2.18
CA ILE A 347 -12.53 2.32 2.25
C ILE A 347 -11.99 3.72 1.95
N TYR A 348 -11.18 4.25 2.86
CA TYR A 348 -10.54 5.55 2.73
C TYR A 348 -9.02 5.37 2.67
N ARG A 349 -8.40 5.90 1.61
CA ARG A 349 -6.98 5.72 1.32
C ARG A 349 -6.07 6.10 2.49
N GLU A 350 -6.27 7.29 3.06
CA GLU A 350 -5.43 7.86 4.13
C GLU A 350 -5.40 7.01 5.41
N THR A 351 -6.40 6.14 5.62
CA THR A 351 -6.55 5.37 6.86
C THR A 351 -6.59 3.86 6.64
N THR A 352 -6.79 3.39 5.41
CA THR A 352 -6.88 1.97 5.10
C THR A 352 -6.35 1.69 3.70
N PRO A 353 -5.03 1.90 3.46
CA PRO A 353 -4.38 1.47 2.23
C PRO A 353 -4.45 -0.06 2.13
N ARG A 354 -4.41 -0.64 0.92
CA ARG A 354 -4.38 -2.08 0.67
C ARG A 354 -3.02 -2.69 0.99
N VAL A 355 -1.93 -1.95 0.78
CA VAL A 355 -0.56 -2.37 1.06
C VAL A 355 0.03 -1.45 2.11
N LEU A 356 0.70 -2.03 3.10
CA LEU A 356 1.49 -1.32 4.11
C LEU A 356 2.96 -1.49 3.71
N SER A 357 3.63 -0.38 3.38
CA SER A 357 5.05 -0.36 3.06
C SER A 357 5.84 0.06 4.30
N TYR A 358 6.74 -0.81 4.76
CA TYR A 358 7.62 -0.54 5.90
C TYR A 358 9.07 -0.33 5.49
N TYR A 359 9.36 -0.33 4.19
CA TYR A 359 10.66 0.09 3.68
C TYR A 359 10.70 1.60 3.47
N GLU A 360 11.90 2.15 3.53
CA GLU A 360 12.20 3.54 3.17
C GLU A 360 13.31 3.52 2.10
N GLU A 361 13.48 4.59 1.33
CA GLU A 361 14.55 4.64 0.33
C GLU A 361 15.08 6.05 0.09
N ASP A 362 16.37 6.14 -0.21
CA ASP A 362 17.02 7.35 -0.72
C ASP A 362 17.79 7.04 -2.01
N ASP A 363 18.60 7.96 -2.53
CA ASP A 363 19.36 7.76 -3.77
C ASP A 363 20.35 6.58 -3.71
N ARG A 364 20.83 6.23 -2.51
CA ARG A 364 21.88 5.23 -2.30
C ARG A 364 21.35 3.91 -1.74
N TYR A 365 20.46 3.94 -0.77
CA TYR A 365 20.04 2.79 0.02
C TYR A 365 18.53 2.53 -0.07
N LEU A 366 18.19 1.24 -0.06
CA LEU A 366 16.88 0.75 0.34
C LEU A 366 16.96 0.30 1.80
N TYR A 367 16.10 0.83 2.65
CA TYR A 367 16.03 0.52 4.07
C TYR A 367 14.89 -0.46 4.31
N LEU A 368 15.20 -1.71 4.68
CA LEU A 368 14.21 -2.73 5.02
C LEU A 368 14.10 -2.96 6.54
N PRO A 369 12.92 -3.37 7.04
CA PRO A 369 12.78 -3.82 8.42
C PRO A 369 13.77 -4.93 8.75
N ARG A 370 14.48 -4.80 9.86
CA ARG A 370 15.57 -5.71 10.23
C ARG A 370 15.12 -7.14 10.51
N GLY A 371 13.85 -7.31 10.90
CA GLY A 371 13.20 -8.62 11.01
C GLY A 371 13.16 -9.42 9.70
N GLN A 372 13.44 -8.81 8.54
CA GLN A 372 13.49 -9.51 7.25
C GLN A 372 14.84 -10.14 6.91
N LYS A 373 15.87 -10.00 7.77
CA LYS A 373 17.24 -10.47 7.53
C LYS A 373 17.33 -11.93 7.07
N TYR A 374 16.67 -12.84 7.78
CA TYR A 374 16.72 -14.26 7.46
C TYR A 374 15.86 -14.60 6.23
N LYS A 375 14.79 -13.85 5.99
CA LYS A 375 13.94 -14.04 4.81
C LYS A 375 14.62 -13.55 3.54
N LEU A 376 15.43 -12.48 3.64
CA LEU A 376 16.30 -12.01 2.58
C LEU A 376 17.23 -13.13 2.08
N GLN A 377 17.89 -13.84 3.01
CA GLN A 377 18.77 -14.97 2.68
C GLN A 377 18.00 -16.16 2.09
N GLU A 378 16.78 -16.41 2.56
CA GLU A 378 15.92 -17.48 2.03
C GLU A 378 15.46 -17.20 0.59
N ILE A 379 15.17 -15.93 0.27
CA ILE A 379 14.70 -15.52 -1.07
C ILE A 379 15.85 -15.49 -2.09
N PHE A 380 17.05 -15.12 -1.66
CA PHE A 380 18.22 -15.00 -2.53
C PHE A 380 19.36 -15.95 -2.11
N PRO A 381 19.15 -17.28 -2.14
CA PRO A 381 20.13 -18.24 -1.61
C PRO A 381 21.45 -18.27 -2.40
N GLU A 382 21.41 -17.89 -3.68
CA GLU A 382 22.59 -17.83 -4.56
C GLU A 382 23.29 -16.46 -4.55
N ALA A 383 22.70 -15.45 -3.91
CA ALA A 383 23.29 -14.12 -3.83
C ALA A 383 24.28 -14.04 -2.68
N GLU A 384 25.44 -13.45 -2.94
CA GLU A 384 26.39 -13.07 -1.92
C GLU A 384 25.89 -11.79 -1.22
N ILE A 385 25.33 -11.97 -0.03
CA ILE A 385 24.79 -10.87 0.78
C ILE A 385 25.81 -10.51 1.87
N GLN A 386 26.44 -9.36 1.74
CA GLN A 386 27.40 -8.82 2.71
C GLN A 386 26.83 -7.58 3.38
N LEU A 387 26.39 -7.73 4.63
CA LEU A 387 25.90 -6.63 5.46
C LEU A 387 26.89 -6.36 6.60
N GLU A 388 27.49 -5.18 6.62
CA GLU A 388 28.35 -4.77 7.74
C GLU A 388 27.50 -4.51 8.98
N ALA A 389 27.71 -5.30 10.03
CA ALA A 389 26.96 -5.18 11.26
C ALA A 389 27.40 -3.96 12.08
N GLN A 390 26.57 -2.92 12.11
CA GLN A 390 26.73 -1.72 12.94
C GLN A 390 25.80 -1.73 14.17
N VAL A 391 25.34 -2.92 14.54
CA VAL A 391 24.53 -3.17 15.74
C VAL A 391 25.34 -3.06 17.03
N THR A 392 24.70 -2.66 18.12
CA THR A 392 25.33 -2.65 19.44
C THR A 392 25.30 -4.04 20.07
N LYS A 393 26.45 -4.48 20.61
CA LYS A 393 26.54 -5.70 21.43
C LYS A 393 26.17 -5.43 22.90
N GLY A 394 26.00 -4.16 23.26
CA GLY A 394 25.76 -3.73 24.63
C GLY A 394 26.94 -3.97 25.57
N GLN A 395 26.66 -3.88 26.87
CA GLN A 395 27.61 -4.15 27.95
C GLN A 395 27.41 -5.58 28.49
N VAL A 396 28.50 -6.23 28.91
CA VAL A 396 28.41 -7.52 29.60
C VAL A 396 27.83 -7.31 31.00
N ILE A 397 26.89 -8.16 31.41
CA ILE A 397 26.24 -8.11 32.71
C ILE A 397 26.38 -9.45 33.44
N ASP A 398 26.59 -9.38 34.75
CA ASP A 398 26.76 -10.57 35.61
C ASP A 398 25.40 -11.05 36.13
N ILE A 399 24.77 -11.98 35.41
CA ILE A 399 23.45 -12.55 35.75
C ILE A 399 23.49 -14.06 35.53
N ALA A 400 22.90 -14.81 36.48
CA ALA A 400 22.72 -16.26 36.35
C ALA A 400 21.25 -16.67 36.51
N PHE A 401 20.81 -17.67 35.74
CA PHE A 401 19.46 -18.23 35.86
C PHE A 401 19.42 -19.31 36.95
N THR A 402 18.43 -19.24 37.83
CA THR A 402 18.28 -20.15 39.00
C THR A 402 17.17 -21.18 38.82
N GLY A 403 16.38 -21.08 37.76
CA GLY A 403 15.30 -22.03 37.46
C GLY A 403 15.73 -23.20 36.57
N GLU A 404 14.77 -24.06 36.25
CA GLU A 404 14.89 -25.10 35.24
C GLU A 404 13.78 -24.92 34.19
N LEU A 405 14.14 -24.95 32.91
CA LEU A 405 13.17 -24.91 31.82
C LEU A 405 12.56 -26.30 31.63
N ARG A 406 11.25 -26.35 31.37
CA ARG A 406 10.59 -27.58 30.92
C ARG A 406 11.16 -27.97 29.55
N GLN A 407 11.14 -29.26 29.22
CA GLN A 407 11.69 -29.76 27.94
C GLN A 407 11.17 -28.98 26.71
N ASN A 408 9.85 -28.76 26.64
CA ASN A 408 9.22 -28.00 25.56
C ASN A 408 9.63 -26.51 25.52
N GLN A 409 9.95 -25.91 26.67
CA GLN A 409 10.49 -24.55 26.75
C GLN A 409 11.94 -24.52 26.26
N GLN A 410 12.75 -25.51 26.64
CA GLN A 410 14.15 -25.63 26.22
C GLN A 410 14.26 -25.80 24.70
N GLU A 411 13.44 -26.66 24.10
CA GLU A 411 13.38 -26.84 22.64
C GLU A 411 13.03 -25.54 21.90
N ALA A 412 12.05 -24.79 22.42
CA ALA A 412 11.65 -23.50 21.85
C ALA A 412 12.77 -22.45 21.96
N VAL A 413 13.42 -22.35 23.13
CA VAL A 413 14.54 -21.43 23.36
C VAL A 413 15.74 -21.78 22.50
N ASN A 414 16.12 -23.06 22.41
CA ASN A 414 17.23 -23.52 21.58
C ASN A 414 17.01 -23.14 20.11
N THR A 415 15.77 -23.28 19.62
CA THR A 415 15.40 -22.87 18.26
C THR A 415 15.49 -21.35 18.08
N LEU A 416 15.01 -20.56 19.05
CA LEU A 416 14.99 -19.11 18.97
C LEU A 416 16.41 -18.51 19.06
N MET A 417 17.27 -19.06 19.92
CA MET A 417 18.63 -18.58 20.17
C MET A 417 19.63 -18.86 19.04
N GLN A 418 19.27 -19.69 18.05
CA GLN A 418 20.03 -19.83 16.80
C GLN A 418 20.04 -18.53 15.98
N TYR A 419 19.08 -17.64 16.23
CA TYR A 419 18.90 -16.39 15.52
C TYR A 419 19.15 -15.20 16.46
N ASP A 420 19.69 -14.11 15.91
CA ASP A 420 19.83 -12.84 16.63
C ASP A 420 18.44 -12.20 16.86
N MET A 421 17.48 -12.48 15.97
CA MET A 421 16.13 -11.91 16.01
C MET A 421 15.05 -12.96 15.77
N GLY A 422 13.89 -12.80 16.42
CA GLY A 422 12.76 -13.69 16.18
C GLY A 422 11.52 -13.38 17.02
N ILE A 423 10.40 -13.98 16.63
CA ILE A 423 9.12 -13.87 17.34
C ILE A 423 8.71 -15.24 17.86
N MET A 424 8.45 -15.36 19.16
CA MET A 424 7.87 -16.54 19.76
C MET A 424 6.39 -16.32 20.04
N LYS A 425 5.53 -17.15 19.45
CA LYS A 425 4.10 -17.18 19.78
C LYS A 425 3.79 -18.43 20.59
N ALA A 426 3.28 -18.25 21.80
CA ALA A 426 2.92 -19.34 22.69
C ALA A 426 1.56 -19.09 23.35
N VAL A 427 0.92 -20.15 23.85
CA VAL A 427 -0.30 -20.01 24.65
C VAL A 427 -0.02 -19.36 26.01
N PRO A 428 -0.98 -18.63 26.60
CA PRO A 428 -0.86 -18.13 27.97
C PRO A 428 -0.51 -19.26 28.95
N GLY A 429 0.37 -19.00 29.92
CA GLY A 429 0.83 -20.01 30.88
C GLY A 429 1.96 -20.93 30.39
N PHE A 430 2.39 -20.82 29.12
CA PHE A 430 3.53 -21.60 28.60
C PHE A 430 4.88 -21.20 29.21
N GLY A 431 4.97 -20.06 29.91
CA GLY A 431 6.20 -19.61 30.58
C GLY A 431 7.07 -18.67 29.74
N LYS A 432 6.46 -17.80 28.92
CA LYS A 432 7.15 -16.81 28.06
C LYS A 432 8.20 -16.00 28.81
N THR A 433 7.81 -15.42 29.96
CA THR A 433 8.70 -14.63 30.81
C THR A 433 9.89 -15.45 31.33
N VAL A 434 9.67 -16.69 31.79
CA VAL A 434 10.75 -17.54 32.32
C VAL A 434 11.75 -17.89 31.22
N MET A 435 11.29 -18.23 30.02
CA MET A 435 12.16 -18.44 28.86
C MET A 435 12.96 -17.18 28.50
N ALA A 436 12.32 -16.02 28.50
CA ALA A 436 13.00 -14.76 28.23
C ALA A 436 14.08 -14.45 29.28
N LEU A 437 13.82 -14.71 30.56
CA LEU A 437 14.81 -14.58 31.64
C LEU A 437 15.98 -15.55 31.47
N TYR A 438 15.70 -16.81 31.10
CA TYR A 438 16.74 -17.76 30.76
C TYR A 438 17.62 -17.23 29.63
N MET A 439 17.01 -16.69 28.56
CA MET A 439 17.78 -16.15 27.44
C MET A 439 18.61 -14.91 27.82
N ILE A 440 18.13 -14.06 28.74
CA ILE A 440 18.91 -12.97 29.34
C ILE A 440 20.17 -13.51 30.02
N ALA A 441 20.02 -14.52 30.86
CA ALA A 441 21.13 -15.15 31.57
C ALA A 441 22.09 -15.89 30.63
N GLN A 442 21.62 -16.42 29.49
CA GLN A 442 22.50 -17.05 28.51
C GLN A 442 23.31 -16.02 27.69
N ARG A 443 22.70 -14.88 27.32
CA ARG A 443 23.39 -13.86 26.52
C ARG A 443 24.28 -12.94 27.36
N THR A 444 23.97 -12.75 28.65
CA THR A 444 24.73 -11.91 29.59
C THR A 444 25.07 -10.51 29.06
N VAL A 445 24.14 -9.89 28.31
CA VAL A 445 24.30 -8.52 27.81
C VAL A 445 23.21 -7.59 28.37
N SER A 446 23.52 -6.30 28.47
CA SER A 446 22.59 -5.22 28.80
C SER A 446 21.27 -5.40 28.01
N THR A 447 20.16 -5.50 28.74
CA THR A 447 18.85 -5.85 28.22
C THR A 447 17.80 -4.84 28.64
N LEU A 448 16.99 -4.40 27.67
CA LEU A 448 15.75 -3.68 27.95
C LEU A 448 14.54 -4.56 27.63
N VAL A 449 13.69 -4.77 28.63
CA VAL A 449 12.40 -5.45 28.50
C VAL A 449 11.31 -4.41 28.31
N ILE A 450 10.61 -4.46 27.19
CA ILE A 450 9.51 -3.57 26.85
C ILE A 450 8.19 -4.31 27.07
N VAL A 451 7.31 -3.71 27.88
CA VAL A 451 6.02 -4.29 28.29
C VAL A 451 4.88 -3.31 28.00
N PRO A 452 3.63 -3.78 27.83
CA PRO A 452 2.53 -2.90 27.43
C PRO A 452 2.02 -2.00 28.56
N ASN A 453 2.09 -2.44 29.82
CA ASN A 453 1.51 -1.73 30.96
C ASN A 453 2.28 -1.96 32.28
N LYS A 454 1.88 -1.24 33.33
CA LYS A 454 2.55 -1.28 34.64
C LYS A 454 2.29 -2.60 35.38
N GLU A 455 1.17 -3.27 35.13
CA GLU A 455 0.84 -4.56 35.74
C GLU A 455 1.84 -5.64 35.28
N ILE A 456 2.08 -5.75 33.97
CA ILE A 456 3.06 -6.68 33.40
C ILE A 456 4.48 -6.29 33.83
N GLN A 457 4.80 -4.99 33.92
CA GLN A 457 6.08 -4.53 34.47
C GLN A 457 6.35 -5.10 35.87
N LYS A 458 5.36 -5.01 36.78
CA LYS A 458 5.49 -5.53 38.15
C LYS A 458 5.66 -7.05 38.17
N GLN A 459 4.96 -7.77 37.30
CA GLN A 459 5.11 -9.22 37.17
C GLN A 459 6.53 -9.58 36.71
N TRP A 460 7.08 -8.85 35.73
CA TRP A 460 8.46 -9.04 35.30
C TRP A 460 9.48 -8.77 36.41
N GLU A 461 9.30 -7.69 37.18
CA GLU A 461 10.14 -7.37 38.33
C GLU A 461 10.15 -8.52 39.36
N GLN A 462 8.98 -9.09 39.67
CA GLN A 462 8.86 -10.26 40.56
C GLN A 462 9.57 -11.49 40.00
N ARG A 463 9.37 -11.79 38.71
CA ARG A 463 9.96 -12.97 38.06
C ARG A 463 11.48 -12.86 37.94
N ILE A 464 12.02 -11.67 37.73
CA ILE A 464 13.48 -11.44 37.75
C ILE A 464 14.03 -11.83 39.12
N HIS A 465 13.42 -11.36 40.21
CA HIS A 465 13.88 -11.71 41.56
C HIS A 465 13.72 -13.19 41.92
N GLU A 466 12.77 -13.89 41.30
CA GLU A 466 12.53 -15.33 41.52
C GLU A 466 13.53 -16.20 40.74
N PHE A 467 13.83 -15.86 39.49
CA PHE A 467 14.54 -16.73 38.54
C PHE A 467 15.96 -16.26 38.16
N LEU A 468 16.38 -15.07 38.56
CA LEU A 468 17.71 -14.54 38.26
C LEU A 468 18.48 -14.21 39.54
N THR A 469 19.74 -14.64 39.57
CA THR A 469 20.74 -14.06 40.45
C THR A 469 21.25 -12.78 39.80
N ILE A 470 21.07 -11.65 40.48
CA ILE A 470 21.50 -10.33 40.02
C ILE A 470 22.47 -9.70 41.03
N PRO A 471 23.40 -8.83 40.60
CA PRO A 471 24.31 -8.14 41.50
C PRO A 471 23.54 -7.27 42.49
N PRO A 472 24.00 -7.18 43.75
CA PRO A 472 23.36 -6.34 44.74
C PRO A 472 23.46 -4.87 44.32
N GLY A 473 22.37 -4.13 44.46
CA GLY A 473 22.36 -2.69 44.28
C GLY A 473 23.28 -1.99 45.28
N LYS A 474 23.99 -0.93 44.87
CA LYS A 474 24.90 -0.18 45.76
C LYS A 474 24.17 0.48 46.94
N SER A 475 22.85 0.69 46.84
CA SER A 475 21.97 1.17 47.92
C SER A 475 20.50 0.82 47.67
N LYS A 476 19.61 1.02 48.66
CA LYS A 476 18.13 0.92 48.46
C LYS A 476 17.59 1.81 47.33
N ARG A 477 18.30 2.88 46.96
CA ARG A 477 17.94 3.79 45.84
C ARG A 477 18.62 3.44 44.53
N ASP A 478 19.57 2.49 44.55
CA ASP A 478 20.39 2.06 43.44
C ASP A 478 20.18 0.58 43.15
N SER A 479 18.92 0.23 42.88
CA SER A 479 18.54 -1.09 42.37
C SER A 479 19.29 -1.38 41.05
N TYR A 480 19.76 -2.61 40.92
CA TYR A 480 20.36 -3.13 39.69
C TYR A 480 19.37 -3.10 38.52
N ILE A 481 18.08 -3.33 38.81
CA ILE A 481 17.00 -3.25 37.83
C ILE A 481 16.49 -1.80 37.75
N GLY A 482 16.54 -1.20 36.56
CA GLY A 482 15.86 0.06 36.28
C GLY A 482 14.44 -0.14 35.78
N ILE A 483 13.61 0.87 36.04
CA ILE A 483 12.19 0.88 35.68
C ILE A 483 11.87 2.22 35.02
N TYR A 484 11.32 2.15 33.82
CA TYR A 484 10.88 3.31 33.05
C TYR A 484 9.38 3.23 32.72
N ASN A 485 8.59 4.05 33.38
CA ASN A 485 7.15 4.18 33.18
C ASN A 485 6.70 5.61 33.53
N GLY A 486 5.40 5.91 33.40
CA GLY A 486 4.89 7.25 33.68
C GLY A 486 5.14 7.79 35.10
N SER A 487 5.52 6.95 36.07
CA SER A 487 5.83 7.34 37.46
C SER A 487 7.31 7.20 37.85
N LYS A 488 8.02 6.20 37.33
CA LYS A 488 9.45 5.95 37.60
C LYS A 488 10.19 6.13 36.28
N LYS A 489 11.15 7.04 36.20
CA LYS A 489 11.91 7.34 34.97
C LYS A 489 13.40 7.05 35.15
N LYS A 490 13.76 5.79 35.44
CA LYS A 490 15.16 5.40 35.66
C LYS A 490 15.51 4.18 34.84
N LEU A 491 16.34 4.38 33.82
CA LEU A 491 17.05 3.32 33.10
C LEU A 491 18.49 3.28 33.64
N ARG A 492 19.04 2.08 33.81
CA ARG A 492 20.38 1.87 34.40
C ARG A 492 21.42 1.41 33.38
N GLY A 493 20.98 0.93 32.22
CA GLY A 493 21.86 0.41 31.16
C GLY A 493 22.32 -1.04 31.40
N HIS A 494 21.75 -1.73 32.40
CA HIS A 494 22.01 -3.14 32.68
C HIS A 494 20.79 -3.99 32.31
N LEU A 495 19.97 -4.40 33.28
CA LEU A 495 18.67 -5.03 33.03
C LEU A 495 17.57 -4.05 33.42
N ASP A 496 16.83 -3.56 32.43
CA ASP A 496 15.81 -2.54 32.64
C ASP A 496 14.44 -3.00 32.12
N ILE A 497 13.36 -2.46 32.70
CA ILE A 497 11.98 -2.71 32.25
C ILE A 497 11.31 -1.37 31.90
N ALA A 498 10.81 -1.24 30.68
CA ALA A 498 10.12 -0.05 30.21
C ALA A 498 8.69 -0.34 29.75
N VAL A 499 7.76 0.55 30.10
CA VAL A 499 6.41 0.55 29.53
C VAL A 499 6.44 1.23 28.16
N ALA A 500 5.98 0.53 27.12
CA ALA A 500 6.06 0.96 25.72
C ALA A 500 5.54 2.39 25.50
N ALA A 501 4.35 2.72 26.03
CA ALA A 501 3.77 4.06 25.89
C ALA A 501 4.59 5.17 26.57
N SER A 502 5.32 4.86 27.64
CA SER A 502 6.21 5.83 28.28
C SER A 502 7.51 6.00 27.48
N LEU A 503 8.05 4.90 26.97
CA LEU A 503 9.28 4.88 26.18
C LEU A 503 9.10 5.59 24.83
N ALA A 504 7.96 5.40 24.16
CA ALA A 504 7.65 6.05 22.89
C ALA A 504 7.57 7.58 22.97
N ASN A 505 7.34 8.13 24.16
CA ASN A 505 7.28 9.58 24.41
C ASN A 505 8.63 10.16 24.85
N LEU A 506 9.72 9.38 24.84
CA LEU A 506 11.06 9.87 25.13
C LEU A 506 11.59 10.68 23.93
N GLU A 507 12.12 11.87 24.18
CA GLU A 507 12.70 12.73 23.12
C GLU A 507 13.94 12.07 22.49
N ASP A 508 14.88 11.61 23.32
CA ASP A 508 16.14 10.99 22.87
C ASP A 508 16.11 9.44 22.91
N ILE A 509 15.05 8.85 22.33
CA ILE A 509 14.86 7.40 22.33
C ILE A 509 16.03 6.65 21.67
N ALA A 510 16.53 7.14 20.53
CA ALA A 510 17.64 6.50 19.82
C ALA A 510 18.93 6.46 20.64
N VAL A 511 19.27 7.56 21.32
CA VAL A 511 20.46 7.65 22.19
C VAL A 511 20.32 6.68 23.36
N THR A 512 19.14 6.67 23.98
CA THR A 512 18.85 5.83 25.16
C THR A 512 18.89 4.34 24.82
N LEU A 513 18.39 3.95 23.65
CA LEU A 513 18.36 2.54 23.23
C LEU A 513 19.70 2.03 22.70
N LYS A 514 20.66 2.92 22.39
CA LYS A 514 21.96 2.57 21.80
C LYS A 514 22.85 1.73 22.71
N GLU A 515 22.62 1.77 24.02
CA GLU A 515 23.44 1.08 25.00
C GLU A 515 23.05 -0.39 25.21
N TYR A 516 21.83 -0.79 24.84
CA TYR A 516 21.34 -2.14 25.08
C TYR A 516 21.74 -3.10 23.97
N GLY A 517 22.44 -4.17 24.33
CA GLY A 517 22.79 -5.28 23.44
C GLY A 517 21.61 -6.18 23.09
N MET A 518 20.55 -6.14 23.91
CA MET A 518 19.37 -6.97 23.74
C MET A 518 18.07 -6.23 24.07
N ILE A 519 17.06 -6.40 23.22
CA ILE A 519 15.69 -5.96 23.45
C ILE A 519 14.76 -7.17 23.53
N ILE A 520 13.92 -7.20 24.56
CA ILE A 520 12.83 -8.16 24.67
C ILE A 520 11.52 -7.41 24.70
N VAL A 521 10.57 -7.79 23.87
CA VAL A 521 9.22 -7.21 23.86
C VAL A 521 8.23 -8.29 24.27
N ASP A 522 7.51 -8.07 25.38
CA ASP A 522 6.45 -8.97 25.82
C ASP A 522 5.07 -8.48 25.39
N GLU A 523 4.16 -9.42 25.19
CA GLU A 523 2.82 -9.21 24.63
C GLU A 523 2.80 -8.44 23.30
N CYS A 524 3.69 -8.86 22.40
CA CYS A 524 3.91 -8.25 21.08
C CYS A 524 2.71 -8.33 20.12
N HIS A 525 1.59 -8.93 20.51
CA HIS A 525 0.35 -8.81 19.75
C HIS A 525 -0.20 -7.36 19.79
N HIS A 526 0.26 -6.55 20.74
CA HIS A 526 0.13 -5.09 20.73
C HIS A 526 1.27 -4.37 19.98
N ALA A 527 2.32 -5.08 19.56
CA ALA A 527 3.48 -4.47 18.88
C ALA A 527 3.19 -3.99 17.47
N ALA A 528 2.06 -4.37 16.88
CA ALA A 528 1.53 -3.77 15.65
C ALA A 528 0.88 -2.39 15.88
N SER A 529 0.89 -1.84 17.09
CA SER A 529 0.47 -0.46 17.34
C SER A 529 1.61 0.52 17.04
N ASP A 530 1.26 1.73 16.58
CA ASP A 530 2.21 2.80 16.24
C ASP A 530 3.24 3.06 17.35
N THR A 531 2.85 2.86 18.60
CA THR A 531 3.72 3.01 19.78
C THR A 531 4.93 2.08 19.73
N PHE A 532 4.73 0.79 19.45
CA PHE A 532 5.84 -0.17 19.43
C PHE A 532 6.67 -0.03 18.17
N SER A 533 6.05 0.21 17.01
CA SER A 533 6.76 0.49 15.76
C SER A 533 7.70 1.69 15.91
N ARG A 534 7.26 2.77 16.58
CA ARG A 534 8.10 3.93 16.89
C ARG A 534 9.31 3.56 17.74
N VAL A 535 9.16 2.67 18.72
CA VAL A 535 10.27 2.23 19.57
C VAL A 535 11.24 1.35 18.78
N LEU A 536 10.74 0.31 18.10
CA LEU A 536 11.55 -0.69 17.40
C LEU A 536 12.39 -0.08 16.27
N ARG A 537 11.88 0.94 15.57
CA ARG A 537 12.64 1.69 14.54
C ARG A 537 13.92 2.37 15.07
N ASN A 538 14.03 2.57 16.38
CA ASN A 538 15.18 3.20 17.03
C ASN A 538 16.09 2.19 17.74
N VAL A 539 15.81 0.89 17.64
CA VAL A 539 16.59 -0.16 18.31
C VAL A 539 17.77 -0.57 17.44
N ASN A 540 18.98 -0.34 17.93
CA ASN A 540 20.22 -0.82 17.29
C ASN A 540 20.79 -2.09 17.96
N ALA A 541 20.09 -2.67 18.94
CA ALA A 541 20.53 -3.86 19.68
C ALA A 541 20.81 -5.03 18.74
N ARG A 542 21.84 -5.84 19.00
CA ARG A 542 22.10 -7.06 18.23
C ARG A 542 20.94 -8.05 18.37
N TYR A 543 20.47 -8.28 19.59
CA TYR A 543 19.44 -9.27 19.86
C TYR A 543 18.06 -8.62 20.02
N ILE A 544 17.05 -9.07 19.28
CA ILE A 544 15.66 -8.59 19.42
C ILE A 544 14.70 -9.78 19.44
N TRP A 545 14.01 -9.97 20.55
CA TRP A 545 13.03 -11.05 20.69
C TRP A 545 11.66 -10.54 21.08
N LEU A 546 10.64 -10.99 20.35
CA LEU A 546 9.25 -10.62 20.55
C LEU A 546 8.46 -11.84 21.06
N PHE A 547 7.76 -11.68 22.17
CA PHE A 547 6.92 -12.70 22.78
C PHE A 547 5.45 -12.33 22.63
N GLY A 548 4.66 -13.19 22.01
CA GLY A 548 3.25 -12.94 21.74
C GLY A 548 2.36 -14.13 22.06
N ASN A 549 1.05 -13.88 22.10
CA ASN A 549 0.05 -14.93 22.26
C ASN A 549 -0.33 -15.51 20.89
N SER A 550 -0.46 -16.83 20.82
CA SER A 550 -1.06 -17.51 19.65
C SER A 550 -2.58 -17.38 19.70
N GLN A 551 -3.21 -16.83 18.65
CA GLN A 551 -4.68 -16.73 18.54
C GLN A 551 -5.38 -18.04 18.12
N LYS A 552 -4.65 -19.13 17.84
CA LYS A 552 -5.28 -20.39 17.41
C LYS A 552 -5.58 -21.30 18.60
N LYS A 553 -6.83 -21.29 19.08
CA LYS A 553 -7.47 -22.52 19.60
C LYS A 553 -7.74 -23.44 18.39
N ARG A 554 -6.72 -24.15 17.90
CA ARG A 554 -6.94 -25.29 16.98
C ARG A 554 -6.81 -26.60 17.78
N ARG A 555 -7.54 -27.61 17.31
CA ARG A 555 -7.86 -28.89 17.97
C ARG A 555 -6.63 -29.58 18.58
N VAL A 556 -6.88 -30.33 19.65
CA VAL A 556 -5.98 -31.22 20.38
C VAL A 556 -5.04 -31.96 19.42
N GLY A 557 -3.72 -31.69 19.51
CA GLY A 557 -2.71 -32.50 18.81
C GLY A 557 -1.40 -31.80 18.39
N GLU A 558 -1.35 -30.49 18.16
CA GLU A 558 -0.18 -29.87 17.49
C GLU A 558 0.35 -28.60 18.20
N ASN A 559 1.66 -28.59 18.46
CA ASN A 559 2.57 -27.52 18.95
C ASN A 559 1.95 -26.31 19.69
N HIS A 560 2.13 -26.30 21.01
CA HIS A 560 1.71 -25.22 21.94
C HIS A 560 2.49 -23.90 21.78
N ALA A 561 3.56 -23.88 20.98
CA ALA A 561 4.36 -22.72 20.65
C ALA A 561 4.95 -22.84 19.24
N TYR A 562 5.17 -21.72 18.56
CA TYR A 562 5.89 -21.65 17.28
C TYR A 562 6.74 -20.38 17.19
N VAL A 563 7.84 -20.49 16.45
CA VAL A 563 8.83 -19.43 16.24
C VAL A 563 8.72 -18.90 14.81
N LEU A 564 8.58 -17.58 14.67
CA LEU A 564 8.65 -16.89 13.38
C LEU A 564 10.03 -16.26 13.24
N ARG A 565 10.68 -16.54 12.11
CA ARG A 565 12.04 -16.05 11.78
C ARG A 565 12.04 -14.70 11.07
N SER A 566 10.88 -14.28 10.57
CA SER A 566 10.73 -12.99 9.89
C SER A 566 9.38 -12.35 10.15
N TYR A 567 9.40 -11.02 10.27
CA TYR A 567 8.22 -10.17 10.33
C TYR A 567 8.59 -8.77 9.85
N PRO A 568 7.72 -8.07 9.10
CA PRO A 568 8.01 -6.73 8.56
C PRO A 568 7.89 -5.61 9.61
N LEU A 569 8.25 -5.87 10.88
CA LEU A 569 8.31 -4.89 11.97
C LEU A 569 9.72 -4.74 12.52
#